data_AF-A0A238HDP3-F1
#
_entry.id   AF-A0A238HDP3-F1
#
_cell.length_a   1.000
_cell.length_b   1.000
_cell.length_c   1.000
_cell.angle_alpha   90.00
_cell.angle_beta   90.00
_cell.angle_gamma   90.00
#
_symmetry.space_group_name_H-M   'P 1'
#
loop_
_entity.id
_entity.type
_entity.pdbx_description
1 polymer ?
#
loop_
_entity_poly.entity_id
_entity_poly.type
_entity_poly.pdbx_seq_one_letter_code
_entity_poly.pdbx_strand_id
1 'polypeptide(L)'
;MRGHLTDDEYAVHYISLPSSDWGGKTAHHYLKFNRKTNTFTQQATWEDDPNIAPQNGRFSQRDNTIADPRSITWQTHADREQKSR
;
A
#
# COMPACT_ATOMS: atom_id res chain seq x y z
N MET A 1 -7.92 -7.43 -6.64
CA MET A 1 -7.02 -8.46 -6.07
C MET A 1 -6.98 -9.65 -7.02
N ARG A 2 -5.84 -10.36 -7.09
CA ARG A 2 -5.72 -11.65 -7.78
C ARG A 2 -5.26 -12.70 -6.76
N GLY A 3 -5.98 -13.81 -6.67
CA GLY A 3 -5.82 -14.82 -5.61
C GLY A 3 -6.54 -14.47 -4.31
N HIS A 4 -6.33 -15.28 -3.28
CA HIS A 4 -6.85 -15.10 -1.93
C HIS A 4 -5.73 -14.68 -0.96
N LEU A 5 -6.07 -13.94 0.09
CA LEU A 5 -5.13 -13.54 1.15
C LEU A 5 -4.50 -14.73 1.90
N THR A 6 -5.09 -15.91 1.77
CA THR A 6 -4.61 -17.17 2.36
C THR A 6 -3.69 -17.95 1.43
N ASP A 7 -3.57 -17.57 0.16
CA ASP A 7 -2.72 -18.26 -0.81
C ASP A 7 -1.24 -17.95 -0.55
N ASP A 8 -0.35 -18.89 -0.91
CA ASP A 8 1.10 -18.72 -0.78
C ASP A 8 1.62 -17.46 -1.49
N GLU A 9 1.02 -17.16 -2.65
CA GLU A 9 1.24 -15.94 -3.40
C GLU A 9 -0.09 -15.29 -3.77
N TYR A 10 -0.19 -13.98 -3.62
CA TYR A 10 -1.34 -13.20 -4.06
C TYR A 10 -0.89 -11.81 -4.52
N ALA A 11 -1.77 -11.13 -5.26
CA ALA A 11 -1.49 -9.78 -5.75
C ALA A 11 -2.61 -8.78 -5.46
N VAL A 12 -2.21 -7.56 -5.11
CA VAL A 12 -3.10 -6.42 -4.90
C VAL A 12 -2.77 -5.35 -5.92
N HIS A 13 -3.80 -4.90 -6.63
CA HIS A 13 -3.69 -3.81 -7.58
C HIS A 13 -4.58 -2.68 -7.06
N TYR A 14 -4.04 -1.47 -6.94
CA TYR A 14 -4.81 -0.31 -6.51
C TYR A 14 -4.32 0.96 -7.21
N ILE A 15 -5.15 2.00 -7.16
CA ILE A 15 -4.83 3.33 -7.69
C ILE A 15 -4.74 4.26 -6.48
N SER A 16 -3.64 4.97 -6.34
CA SER A 16 -3.48 6.01 -5.33
C SER A 16 -4.05 7.33 -5.86
N LEU A 17 -4.63 8.12 -4.95
CA LEU A 17 -4.96 9.50 -5.26
C LEU A 17 -3.66 10.30 -5.51
N PRO A 18 -3.75 11.43 -6.23
CA PRO A 18 -2.66 12.38 -6.36
C PRO A 18 -1.95 12.67 -5.03
N SER A 19 -0.64 12.42 -4.99
CA SER A 19 0.21 12.65 -3.81
C SER A 19 1.55 13.22 -4.24
N SER A 20 2.20 13.99 -3.35
CA SER A 20 3.57 14.49 -3.55
C SER A 20 4.58 13.36 -3.77
N ASP A 21 4.33 12.19 -3.20
CA ASP A 21 5.18 10.99 -3.38
C ASP A 21 5.22 10.51 -4.84
N TRP A 22 4.21 10.91 -5.62
CA TRP A 22 4.03 10.57 -7.03
C TRP A 22 4.01 11.83 -7.91
N GLY A 23 4.67 12.92 -7.49
CA GLY A 23 4.73 14.16 -8.26
C GLY A 23 3.38 14.87 -8.44
N GLY A 24 2.43 14.64 -7.53
CA GLY A 24 1.06 15.15 -7.63
C GLY A 24 0.20 14.39 -8.65
N LYS A 25 0.63 13.20 -9.10
CA LYS A 25 -0.09 12.37 -10.06
C LYS A 25 -0.78 11.19 -9.38
N THR A 26 -1.82 10.71 -10.04
CA THR A 26 -2.42 9.41 -9.76
C THR A 26 -1.41 8.32 -10.15
N ALA A 27 -1.12 7.39 -9.25
CA ALA A 27 -0.23 6.27 -9.54
C ALA A 27 -0.96 4.92 -9.45
N HIS A 28 -0.62 4.03 -10.37
CA HIS A 28 -1.05 2.64 -10.36
C HIS A 28 -0.03 1.81 -9.58
N HIS A 29 -0.52 1.02 -8.64
CA HIS A 29 0.31 0.16 -7.81
C HIS A 29 -0.03 -1.30 -8.04
N TYR A 30 1.01 -2.11 -8.21
CA TYR A 30 0.95 -3.55 -8.33
C TYR A 30 1.83 -4.15 -7.23
N LEU A 31 1.21 -4.80 -6.25
CA LEU A 31 1.92 -5.49 -5.19
C LEU A 31 1.77 -7.00 -5.36
N LYS A 32 2.90 -7.71 -5.32
CA LYS A 32 2.96 -9.16 -5.26
C LYS A 32 3.50 -9.57 -3.91
N PHE A 33 2.79 -10.46 -3.22
CA PHE A 33 3.15 -10.97 -1.90
C PHE A 33 3.55 -12.44 -1.99
N ASN A 34 4.55 -12.85 -1.21
CA ASN A 34 4.94 -14.23 -0.99
C ASN A 34 4.95 -14.54 0.51
N ARG A 35 3.97 -15.32 0.97
CA ARG A 35 3.78 -15.66 2.39
C ARG A 35 4.82 -16.65 2.92
N LYS A 36 5.41 -17.47 2.06
CA LYS A 36 6.47 -18.41 2.46
C LYS A 36 7.74 -17.67 2.91
N THR A 37 8.08 -16.58 2.23
CA THR A 37 9.27 -15.78 2.53
C THR A 37 8.97 -14.52 3.35
N ASN A 38 7.68 -14.20 3.56
CA ASN A 38 7.23 -12.94 4.17
C ASN A 38 7.77 -11.70 3.45
N THR A 39 7.83 -11.75 2.12
CA THR A 39 8.33 -10.64 1.28
C THR A 39 7.29 -10.18 0.28
N PHE A 40 7.38 -8.92 -0.13
CA PHE A 40 6.58 -8.38 -1.22
C PHE A 40 7.44 -7.58 -2.19
N THR A 41 6.95 -7.46 -3.42
CA THR A 41 7.47 -6.55 -4.44
C THR A 41 6.34 -5.61 -4.85
N GLN A 42 6.63 -4.32 -4.93
CA GLN A 42 5.74 -3.29 -5.43
C GLN A 42 6.32 -2.71 -6.72
N GLN A 43 5.49 -2.66 -7.75
CA GLN A 43 5.71 -1.85 -8.94
C GLN A 43 4.71 -0.69 -8.92
N ALA A 44 5.20 0.52 -9.17
CA ALA A 44 4.35 1.69 -9.37
C ALA A 44 4.52 2.19 -10.81
N THR A 45 3.49 2.82 -11.38
CA THR A 45 3.58 3.56 -12.64
C THR A 45 2.63 4.75 -12.61
N TRP A 46 2.97 5.82 -13.31
CA TRP A 46 2.01 6.87 -13.71
C TRP A 46 2.25 7.23 -15.17
N GLU A 47 1.39 8.06 -15.76
CA GLU A 47 1.38 8.36 -17.20
C GLU A 47 2.75 8.78 -17.76
N ASP A 48 3.44 9.68 -17.05
CA ASP A 48 4.75 10.22 -17.42
C ASP A 48 5.95 9.36 -17.01
N ASP A 49 5.78 8.38 -16.11
CA ASP A 49 6.85 7.46 -15.68
C ASP A 49 6.34 6.01 -15.57
N PRO A 50 6.44 5.24 -16.67
CA PRO A 50 6.08 3.84 -16.67
C PRO A 50 7.17 2.93 -16.06
N ASN A 51 8.35 3.46 -15.73
CA ASN A 51 9.54 2.66 -15.40
C ASN A 51 10.08 2.94 -13.98
N ILE A 52 9.21 3.34 -13.05
CA ILE A 52 9.58 3.51 -11.65
C ILE A 52 10.23 2.23 -11.13
N ALA A 53 11.37 2.33 -10.45
CA ALA A 53 12.08 1.16 -9.98
C ALA A 53 11.22 0.32 -9.01
N PRO A 54 11.19 -1.02 -9.14
CA PRO A 54 10.48 -1.88 -8.20
C PRO A 54 11.00 -1.72 -6.77
N GLN A 55 10.10 -1.71 -5.81
CA GLN A 55 10.43 -1.70 -4.38
C GLN A 55 10.19 -3.09 -3.78
N ASN A 56 11.09 -3.54 -2.92
CA ASN A 56 10.96 -4.82 -2.22
C ASN A 56 10.93 -4.60 -0.72
N GLY A 57 10.18 -5.43 0.00
CA GLY A 57 10.08 -5.32 1.45
C GLY A 57 9.64 -6.61 2.11
N ARG A 58 9.56 -6.56 3.44
CA ARG A 58 8.95 -7.61 4.26
C ARG A 58 7.52 -7.22 4.61
N PHE A 59 6.65 -8.20 4.79
CA PHE A 59 5.29 -7.98 5.28
C PHE A 59 4.91 -8.97 6.37
N SER A 60 3.89 -8.62 7.14
CA SER A 60 3.22 -9.52 8.07
C SER A 60 1.71 -9.35 7.94
N GLN A 61 0.97 -10.43 8.11
CA GLN A 61 -0.49 -10.43 8.10
C GLN A 61 -0.99 -10.85 9.47
N ARG A 62 -2.02 -10.17 9.97
CA ARG A 62 -2.63 -10.43 11.27
C ARG A 62 -4.14 -10.34 11.13
N ASP A 63 -4.86 -11.11 11.94
CA ASP A 63 -6.30 -10.99 12.03
C ASP A 63 -6.69 -9.64 12.62
N ASN A 64 -7.66 -8.99 11.99
CA ASN A 64 -8.25 -7.78 12.54
C ASN A 64 -9.25 -8.18 13.63
N THR A 65 -8.86 -8.06 14.89
CA THR A 65 -9.71 -8.35 16.05
C THR A 65 -10.58 -7.16 16.49
N ILE A 66 -10.53 -6.04 15.76
CA ILE A 66 -11.25 -4.82 16.11
C ILE A 66 -12.69 -4.92 15.62
N ALA A 67 -13.62 -5.10 16.55
CA ALA A 67 -15.04 -5.21 16.27
C ALA A 67 -15.69 -3.86 15.86
N ASP A 68 -15.25 -2.74 16.46
CA ASP A 68 -15.72 -1.40 16.12
C ASP A 68 -14.57 -0.51 15.61
N PRO A 69 -14.45 -0.33 14.29
CA PRO A 69 -13.35 0.43 13.70
C PRO A 69 -13.47 1.94 13.93
N ARG A 70 -14.60 2.46 14.44
CA ARG A 70 -14.80 3.90 14.68
C ARG A 70 -13.89 4.45 15.77
N SER A 71 -13.47 3.59 16.70
CA SER A 71 -12.51 3.94 17.73
C SER A 71 -11.05 3.96 17.22
N ILE A 72 -10.80 3.45 16.01
CA ILE A 72 -9.46 3.46 15.42
C ILE A 72 -9.18 4.84 14.86
N THR A 73 -8.36 5.62 15.56
CA THR A 73 -7.76 6.81 15.00
C THR A 73 -6.49 6.42 14.24
N TRP A 74 -6.60 6.31 12.92
CA TRP A 74 -5.42 6.20 12.07
C TRP A 74 -4.66 7.52 12.13
N GLN A 75 -3.38 7.48 12.49
CA GLN A 75 -2.51 8.64 12.31
C GLN A 75 -2.41 8.92 10.82
N THR A 76 -3.15 9.92 10.36
CA THR A 76 -3.12 10.36 8.97
C THR A 76 -2.08 11.45 8.81
N HIS A 77 -1.55 11.65 7.60
CA HIS A 77 -0.61 12.74 7.32
C HIS A 77 -1.16 14.14 7.70
N ALA A 78 -2.49 14.30 7.73
CA ALA A 78 -3.16 15.53 8.14
C ALA A 78 -2.92 15.90 9.63
N ASP A 79 -2.69 14.92 10.51
CA ASP A 79 -2.48 15.17 11.95
C ASP A 79 -1.16 15.92 12.24
N ARG A 80 -0.14 15.78 11.39
CA ARG A 80 1.14 16.50 11.56
C ARG A 80 1.03 17.98 11.17
N GLU A 81 0.18 18.29 10.19
CA GLU A 81 0.02 19.66 9.69
C GLU A 81 -0.81 20.52 10.65
N GLN A 82 -1.76 19.92 11.38
CA GLN A 82 -2.55 20.62 12.40
C GLN A 82 -1.78 20.91 13.70
N LYS A 83 -0.76 20.11 14.05
CA LYS A 83 0.07 20.34 15.25
C LYS A 83 1.21 21.33 15.07
N SER A 84 1.42 21.83 13.84
CA SER A 84 2.44 22.83 13.49
C SER A 84 1.85 24.22 13.26
N ARG A 85 0.61 24.47 13.69
CA ARG A 85 -0.06 25.78 13.66
C ARG A 85 -0.32 26.31 15.06
#